data_AF-A0A4S2J7E9-F1
#
_entry.id   AF-A0A4S2J7E9-F1
#
_cell.length_a   1.000
_cell.length_b   1.000
_cell.length_c   1.000
_cell.angle_alpha   90.00
_cell.angle_beta   90.00
_cell.angle_gamma   90.00
#
_symmetry.space_group_name_H-M   'P 1'
#
loop_
_entity.id
_entity.type
_entity.pdbx_description
1 polymer ?
#
loop_
_entity_poly.entity_id
_entity_poly.type
_entity_poly.pdbx_seq_one_letter_code
_entity_poly.pdbx_strand_id
1 'polypeptide(L)'
;MTDEIALDLDHGFRMAGQLVEEGLLHPAALPDLRAIDSIFDEMTRDPSPGRWSTAALFEDAGWGRARELARRVLEREGVDASVLPDIHVIR
;
A
#
# COMPACT_ATOMS: atom_id res chain seq x y z
N MET A 1 -14.84 -4.17 -10.21
CA MET A 1 -14.01 -4.84 -9.19
C MET A 1 -12.68 -4.13 -8.95
N THR A 2 -11.84 -3.85 -9.96
CA THR A 2 -10.57 -3.12 -9.73
C THR A 2 -10.75 -1.74 -9.08
N ASP A 3 -11.81 -1.03 -9.47
CA ASP A 3 -12.15 0.28 -8.91
C ASP A 3 -12.60 0.22 -7.45
N GLU A 4 -13.31 -0.85 -7.06
CA GLU A 4 -13.77 -1.08 -5.69
C GLU A 4 -12.59 -1.28 -4.74
N ILE A 5 -11.59 -2.06 -5.14
CA ILE A 5 -10.36 -2.26 -4.38
C ILE A 5 -9.59 -0.94 -4.23
N ALA A 6 -9.53 -0.11 -5.28
CA ALA A 6 -8.88 1.20 -5.21
C ALA A 6 -9.59 2.14 -4.22
N LEU A 7 -10.93 2.13 -4.22
CA LEU A 7 -11.74 2.92 -3.29
C LEU A 7 -11.61 2.44 -1.85
N ASP A 8 -11.61 1.12 -1.61
CA ASP A 8 -11.42 0.55 -0.28
C ASP A 8 -10.05 0.89 0.29
N LEU A 9 -9.01 0.85 -0.55
CA LEU A 9 -7.66 1.19 -0.16
C LEU A 9 -7.52 2.68 0.18
N ASP A 10 -8.04 3.56 -0.67
CA ASP A 10 -8.07 5.01 -0.42
C ASP A 10 -8.86 5.35 0.86
N HIS A 11 -10.00 4.68 1.07
CA HIS A 11 -10.76 4.81 2.30
C HIS A 11 -9.96 4.37 3.53
N GLY A 12 -9.26 3.23 3.45
CA GLY A 12 -8.38 2.73 4.49
C GLY A 12 -7.26 3.71 4.86
N PHE A 13 -6.60 4.33 3.87
CA PHE A 13 -5.58 5.36 4.12
C PHE A 13 -6.17 6.59 4.82
N ARG A 14 -7.35 7.04 4.40
CA ARG A 14 -8.06 8.14 5.07
C ARG A 14 -8.44 7.82 6.51
N MET A 15 -8.76 6.55 6.80
CA MET A 15 -9.08 6.07 8.15
C MET A 15 -7.87 5.79 9.05
N ALA A 16 -6.66 5.66 8.51
CA ALA A 16 -5.50 5.21 9.26
C ALA A 16 -5.21 6.03 10.54
N GLY A 17 -5.45 7.34 10.52
CA GLY A 17 -5.32 8.20 11.70
C GLY A 17 -6.32 7.84 12.80
N GLN A 18 -7.59 7.66 12.44
CA GLN A 18 -8.64 7.25 13.36
C GLN A 18 -8.38 5.85 13.93
N LEU A 19 -7.89 4.91 13.12
CA LEU A 19 -7.55 3.55 13.59
C LEU A 19 -6.41 3.56 14.62
N VAL A 20 -5.47 4.50 14.51
CA VAL A 20 -4.45 4.72 15.56
C VAL A 20 -5.08 5.28 16.83
N GLU A 21 -5.98 6.26 16.72
CA GLU A 21 -6.67 6.84 17.87
C GLU A 21 -7.54 5.81 18.61
N GLU A 22 -8.14 4.88 17.88
CA GLU A 22 -8.95 3.77 18.40
C GLU A 22 -8.09 2.60 18.93
N GLY A 23 -6.77 2.64 18.75
CA GLY A 23 -5.84 1.59 19.19
C GLY A 23 -5.89 0.31 18.34
N LEU A 24 -6.49 0.38 17.15
CA LEU A 24 -6.59 -0.72 16.19
C LEU A 24 -5.37 -0.83 15.26
N LEU A 25 -4.54 0.23 15.20
CA LEU A 25 -3.28 0.26 14.46
C LEU A 25 -2.17 0.78 15.36
N HIS A 26 -0.96 0.21 15.27
CA HIS A 26 0.18 0.73 15.99
C HIS A 26 0.52 2.16 15.53
N PRO A 27 0.74 3.14 16.44
CA PRO A 27 1.01 4.53 16.07
C PRO A 27 2.22 4.70 15.12
N ALA A 28 3.23 3.84 15.26
CA ALA A 28 4.42 3.86 14.40
C ALA A 28 4.19 3.33 12.97
N ALA A 29 3.03 2.74 12.66
CA ALA A 29 2.67 2.33 11.30
C ALA A 29 2.13 3.50 10.48
N LEU A 30 1.54 4.52 11.12
CA LEU A 30 0.91 5.66 10.44
C LEU A 30 1.84 6.45 9.49
N PRO A 31 3.10 6.76 9.85
CA PRO A 31 4.01 7.43 8.94
C PRO A 31 4.29 6.62 7.66
N ASP A 32 4.44 5.29 7.79
CA ASP A 32 4.70 4.42 6.66
C ASP A 32 3.44 4.27 5.77
N LEU A 33 2.25 4.17 6.36
CA LEU A 33 0.98 4.19 5.60
C LEU A 33 0.81 5.48 4.80
N ARG A 34 1.05 6.64 5.41
CA ARG A 34 0.98 7.95 4.70
C ARG A 34 2.00 8.06 3.58
N ALA A 35 3.18 7.46 3.75
CA ALA A 35 4.19 7.44 2.71
C ALA A 35 3.79 6.57 1.51
N ILE A 36 3.10 5.44 1.75
CA ILE A 36 2.54 4.61 0.67
C ILE A 36 1.49 5.39 -0.12
N ASP A 37 0.54 6.02 0.58
CA ASP A 37 -0.50 6.86 -0.04
C ASP A 37 0.10 7.97 -0.91
N SER A 38 1.12 8.66 -0.39
CA SER A 38 1.85 9.70 -1.13
C SER A 38 2.53 9.16 -2.40
N ILE A 39 3.12 7.96 -2.35
CA ILE A 39 3.75 7.31 -3.51
C ILE A 39 2.69 7.02 -4.58
N PHE A 40 1.52 6.51 -4.19
CA PHE A 40 0.44 6.20 -5.12
C PHE A 40 -0.19 7.45 -5.72
N ASP A 41 -0.32 8.53 -4.95
CA ASP A 41 -0.78 9.82 -5.46
C ASP A 41 0.22 10.41 -6.48
N GLU A 42 1.53 10.34 -6.20
CA GLU A 42 2.58 10.73 -7.17
C GLU A 42 2.52 9.90 -8.46
N MET A 43 2.32 8.58 -8.35
CA MET A 43 2.18 7.66 -9.48
C MET A 43 0.91 7.92 -10.31
N THR A 44 -0.16 8.40 -9.66
CA THR A 44 -1.42 8.76 -10.32
C THR A 44 -1.31 10.10 -11.05
N ARG A 45 -0.59 11.07 -10.47
CA ARG A 45 -0.36 12.39 -11.07
C ARG A 45 0.63 12.36 -12.24
N ASP A 46 1.51 11.37 -12.27
CA ASP A 46 2.47 11.18 -13.37
C ASP A 46 1.75 10.69 -14.64
N PRO A 47 1.77 11.46 -15.75
CA PRO A 47 1.08 11.09 -16.98
C PRO A 47 1.77 9.96 -17.74
N SER A 48 2.90 9.44 -17.25
CA SER A 48 3.64 8.33 -17.88
C SER A 48 2.76 7.09 -18.01
N PRO A 49 2.36 6.70 -19.24
CA PRO A 49 1.49 5.55 -19.42
C PRO A 49 2.25 4.29 -19.00
N GLY A 50 1.65 3.50 -18.11
CA GLY A 50 2.14 2.17 -17.75
C GLY A 50 2.64 1.99 -16.33
N ARG A 51 2.69 3.01 -15.46
CA ARG A 51 3.08 2.84 -14.04
C ARG A 51 2.14 1.93 -13.24
N TRP A 52 0.91 1.78 -13.73
CA TRP A 52 -0.12 0.88 -13.20
C TRP A 52 -0.27 -0.42 -14.01
N SER A 53 0.65 -0.69 -14.94
CA SER A 53 0.65 -1.94 -15.70
C SER A 53 1.18 -3.11 -14.87
N THR A 54 0.80 -4.32 -15.26
CA THR A 54 1.34 -5.56 -14.70
C THR A 54 2.87 -5.62 -14.74
N ALA A 55 3.50 -5.08 -15.80
CA ALA A 55 4.95 -5.02 -15.92
C ALA A 55 5.57 -4.05 -14.90
N ALA A 56 4.97 -2.85 -14.75
CA ALA A 56 5.44 -1.85 -13.81
C ALA A 56 5.34 -2.30 -12.35
N LEU A 57 4.43 -3.23 -12.01
CA LEU A 57 4.43 -3.85 -10.68
C LEU A 57 5.80 -4.43 -10.32
N PHE A 58 6.55 -4.98 -11.28
CA PHE A 58 7.85 -5.58 -11.03
C PHE A 58 9.01 -4.59 -11.16
N GLU A 59 8.89 -3.62 -12.06
CA GLU A 59 10.03 -2.80 -12.51
C GLU A 59 10.01 -1.37 -11.94
N ASP A 60 8.85 -0.82 -11.59
CA ASP A 60 8.73 0.56 -11.10
C ASP A 60 9.22 0.65 -9.65
N ALA A 61 10.15 1.59 -9.42
CA ALA A 61 10.72 1.82 -8.10
C ALA A 61 9.68 2.34 -7.07
N GLY A 62 8.57 2.93 -7.52
CA GLY A 62 7.43 3.29 -6.67
C GLY A 62 6.76 2.06 -6.06
N TRP A 63 6.46 1.04 -6.87
CA TRP A 63 5.94 -0.24 -6.38
C TRP A 63 6.91 -0.95 -5.43
N GLY A 64 8.22 -0.92 -5.73
CA GLY A 64 9.25 -1.45 -4.81
C GLY A 64 9.26 -0.76 -3.45
N ARG A 65 9.21 0.58 -3.43
CA ARG A 65 9.14 1.38 -2.19
C ARG A 65 7.86 1.13 -1.40
N ALA A 66 6.72 1.09 -2.07
CA ALA A 66 5.42 0.82 -1.44
C ALA A 66 5.39 -0.55 -0.75
N ARG A 67 5.96 -1.59 -1.37
CA ARG A 67 6.04 -2.94 -0.77
C ARG A 67 6.91 -2.97 0.48
N GLU A 68 8.07 -2.31 0.46
CA GLU A 68 8.95 -2.28 1.64
C GLU A 68 8.28 -1.54 2.80
N LEU A 69 7.59 -0.42 2.53
CA LEU A 69 6.77 0.27 3.52
C LEU A 69 5.67 -0.63 4.08
N ALA A 70 4.92 -1.30 3.21
CA ALA A 70 3.84 -2.21 3.61
C ALA A 70 4.35 -3.36 4.46
N ARG A 71 5.51 -3.95 4.11
CA ARG A 71 6.16 -5.01 4.90
C ARG A 71 6.47 -4.52 6.32
N ARG A 72 7.02 -3.32 6.47
CA ARG A 72 7.30 -2.74 7.79
C ARG A 72 6.02 -2.44 8.57
N VAL A 73 4.92 -2.06 7.91
CA VAL A 73 3.61 -1.91 8.57
C VAL A 73 3.13 -3.26 9.09
N LEU A 74 3.12 -4.28 8.24
CA LEU A 74 2.68 -5.64 8.59
C LEU A 74 3.50 -6.22 9.76
N GLU A 75 4.82 -6.06 9.73
CA GLU A 75 5.72 -6.48 10.82
C GLU A 75 5.39 -5.78 12.16
N ARG A 76 5.03 -4.49 12.14
CA ARG A 76 4.64 -3.75 13.34
C ARG A 76 3.28 -4.17 13.90
N GLU A 77 2.35 -4.50 13.01
CA GLU A 77 1.03 -5.02 13.41
C GLU A 77 1.07 -6.50 13.78
N GLY A 78 2.26 -7.14 13.77
CA GLY A 78 2.41 -8.55 14.10
C GLY A 78 1.79 -9.50 13.08
N VAL A 79 1.55 -9.02 11.85
CA VAL A 79 1.06 -9.83 10.75
C VAL A 79 2.23 -10.63 10.20
N ASP A 80 2.21 -11.94 10.42
CA ASP A 80 3.20 -12.85 9.87
C ASP A 80 3.05 -12.91 8.34
N ALA A 81 4.14 -12.65 7.62
CA ALA A 81 4.21 -12.75 6.17
C ALA A 81 3.85 -14.16 5.67
N SER A 82 3.98 -15.20 6.50
CA SER A 82 3.56 -16.58 6.17
C SER A 82 2.03 -16.75 6.07
N VAL A 83 1.25 -15.83 6.64
CA VAL A 83 -0.22 -15.81 6.60
C VAL A 83 -0.75 -15.04 5.40
N LEU A 84 0.10 -14.22 4.77
CA LEU A 84 -0.27 -13.47 3.58
C LEU A 84 -0.27 -14.43 2.37
N PRO A 85 -1.32 -14.38 1.53
CA PRO A 85 -1.36 -15.22 0.34
C PRO A 85 -0.19 -14.85 -0.58
N ASP A 86 0.39 -15.85 -1.22
CA ASP A 86 1.36 -15.61 -2.29
C ASP A 86 0.68 -14.77 -3.38
N ILE A 87 1.13 -13.51 -3.52
CA ILE A 87 0.59 -12.59 -4.53
C ILE A 87 1.25 -12.94 -5.85
N HIS A 88 0.62 -13.84 -6.61
CA HIS A 88 1.01 -14.15 -7.98
C HIS A 88 0.37 -13.16 -8.94
N VAL A 89 1.17 -12.25 -9.47
CA VAL A 89 0.76 -11.39 -10.58
C VAL A 89 0.83 -12.22 -11.87
N ILE A 90 -0.32 -12.62 -12.40
CA ILE A 90 -0.41 -13.35 -13.67
C ILE A 90 -0.14 -12.37 -14.82
N ARG A 91 0.83 -12.70 -15.68
CA ARG A 91 1.21 -11.95 -16.88
C ARG A 91 0.26 -12.22 -18.04
#